data_AF-A0A7Z8PBM6-F1
#
_entry.id   AF-A0A7Z8PBM6-F1
#
_cell.length_a   1.000
_cell.length_b   1.000
_cell.length_c   1.000
_cell.angle_alpha   90.00
_cell.angle_beta   90.00
_cell.angle_gamma   90.00
#
_symmetry.space_group_name_H-M   'P 1'
#
loop_
_entity.id
_entity.type
_entity.pdbx_description
1 polymer ?
#
loop_
_entity_poly.entity_id
_entity_poly.type
_entity_poly.pdbx_seq_one_letter_code
_entity_poly.pdbx_strand_id
1 'polypeptide(L)' 'MEAIDLTAAGDWDGAHQLVMPERSPAACWLHAILHRMEGDLANADYWYGLAGRRRPSVSTDEELEHLRRGA' A
#
# COMPACT_ATOMS: atom_id res chain seq x y z
N MET A 1 -10.34 2.74 -5.96
CA MET A 1 -10.54 2.18 -4.61
C MET A 1 -10.43 3.32 -3.63
N GLU A 2 -11.42 3.53 -2.76
CA GLU A 2 -11.46 4.65 -1.80
C GLU A 2 -10.22 4.71 -0.89
N ALA A 3 -9.66 3.55 -0.53
CA ALA A 3 -8.42 3.47 0.26
C ALA A 3 -7.21 4.15 -0.42
N ILE A 4 -7.10 4.11 -1.76
CA ILE A 4 -6.01 4.79 -2.50
C ILE A 4 -6.15 6.30 -2.36
N ASP A 5 -7.38 6.81 -2.41
CA ASP A 5 -7.66 8.24 -2.28
C ASP A 5 -7.35 8.73 -0.87
N LEU A 6 -7.67 7.93 0.17
CA LEU A 6 -7.30 8.20 1.56
C LEU A 6 -5.77 8.20 1.76
N THR A 7 -5.06 7.21 1.21
CA THR A 7 -3.58 7.18 1.24
C THR A 7 -2.99 8.46 0.62
N ALA A 8 -3.49 8.87 -0.55
CA ALA A 8 -3.01 10.07 -1.24
C ALA A 8 -3.35 11.37 -0.48
N ALA A 9 -4.45 11.39 0.28
CA ALA A 9 -4.85 12.51 1.12
C ALA A 9 -4.10 12.57 2.47
N GLY A 10 -3.30 11.55 2.79
CA GLY A 10 -2.59 11.44 4.07
C GLY A 10 -3.40 10.81 5.20
N ASP A 11 -4.60 10.30 4.93
CA ASP A 11 -5.42 9.55 5.89
C ASP A 11 -5.04 8.06 5.85
N TRP A 12 -3.86 7.75 6.40
CA TRP A 12 -3.29 6.41 6.39
C TRP A 12 -4.07 5.43 7.28
N ASP A 13 -4.57 5.90 8.42
CA ASP A 13 -5.41 5.10 9.32
C ASP A 13 -6.72 4.72 8.64
N GLY A 14 -7.39 5.67 7.99
CA GLY A 14 -8.60 5.41 7.21
C GLY A 14 -8.34 4.43 6.05
N ALA A 15 -7.23 4.61 5.33
CA ALA A 15 -6.83 3.67 4.28
C ALA A 15 -6.61 2.26 4.84
N HIS A 16 -5.88 2.12 5.95
CA HIS A 16 -5.65 0.84 6.62
C HIS A 16 -6.95 0.15 7.02
N GLN A 17 -7.92 0.88 7.59
CA GLN A 17 -9.22 0.31 7.97
C GLN A 17 -9.96 -0.28 6.77
N LEU A 18 -9.93 0.40 5.62
CA LEU A 18 -10.61 -0.06 4.40
C LEU A 18 -9.95 -1.31 3.80
N VAL A 19 -8.62 -1.41 3.81
CA VAL A 19 -7.92 -2.60 3.26
C VAL A 19 -7.64 -3.70 4.29
N MET A 20 -7.87 -3.46 5.58
CA MET A 20 -7.68 -4.46 6.64
C MET A 20 -8.42 -5.78 6.43
N PRO A 21 -9.71 -5.82 6.01
CA PRO A 21 -10.43 -7.07 5.82
C PRO A 21 -10.04 -7.80 4.52
N GLU A 22 -9.37 -7.12 3.58
CA GLU A 22 -9.01 -7.69 2.28
C GLU A 22 -7.57 -8.24 2.29
N ARG A 23 -7.35 -9.32 1.53
CA ARG A 23 -6.04 -9.96 1.35
C ARG A 23 -5.71 -10.21 -0.12
N SER A 24 -6.38 -9.50 -1.03
CA SER A 24 -6.05 -9.53 -2.44
C SER A 24 -4.63 -8.98 -2.66
N PRO A 25 -3.94 -9.35 -3.75
CA PRO A 25 -2.63 -8.79 -4.06
C PRO A 25 -2.62 -7.25 -4.10
N ALA A 26 -3.71 -6.62 -4.54
CA ALA A 26 -3.85 -5.17 -4.55
C ALA A 26 -3.98 -4.57 -3.14
N ALA A 27 -4.80 -5.17 -2.27
CA ALA A 27 -4.94 -4.74 -0.88
C ALA A 27 -3.63 -4.92 -0.08
N CYS A 28 -2.95 -6.06 -0.26
CA CYS A 28 -1.64 -6.30 0.33
C CYS A 28 -0.59 -5.30 -0.19
N TRP A 29 -0.65 -4.93 -1.48
CA TRP A 29 0.24 -3.92 -2.03
C TRP A 29 -0.03 -2.54 -1.41
N LEU A 30 -1.30 -2.16 -1.21
CA LEU A 30 -1.63 -0.90 -0.53
C LEU A 30 -1.15 -0.87 0.92
N HIS A 31 -1.31 -1.98 1.68
CA HIS A 31 -0.72 -2.11 3.03
C HIS A 31 0.80 -1.94 3.02
N ALA A 32 1.48 -2.50 2.03
CA ALA A 32 2.92 -2.34 1.90
C ALA A 32 3.34 -0.88 1.66
N ILE A 33 2.61 -0.16 0.81
CA ILE A 33 2.85 1.27 0.54
C ILE A 33 2.63 2.10 1.81
N LEU A 34 1.55 1.85 2.56
CA LEU A 34 1.22 2.55 3.80
C LEU A 34 2.34 2.40 4.85
N HIS A 35 2.76 1.17 5.16
CA HIS A 35 3.87 0.96 6.09
C HIS A 35 5.21 1.55 5.61
N ARG A 36 5.40 1.61 4.28
CA ARG A 36 6.57 2.27 3.71
C ARG A 36 6.53 3.78 3.90
N MET A 37 5.36 4.42 3.80
CA MET A 37 5.15 5.83 4.11
C MET A 37 5.34 6.13 5.62
N GLU A 38 4.93 5.20 6.48
CA GLU A 38 5.10 5.28 7.95
C GLU A 38 6.56 5.05 8.41
N GLY A 39 7.42 4.52 7.53
CA GLY A 39 8.81 4.18 7.85
C GLY A 39 8.99 2.79 8.48
N ASP A 40 7.93 1.99 8.62
CA ASP A 40 7.99 0.60 9.07
C ASP A 40 8.37 -0.33 7.90
N LEU A 41 9.65 -0.28 7.51
CA LEU A 41 10.16 -1.02 6.35
C LEU A 41 10.06 -2.54 6.51
N ALA A 42 10.23 -3.06 7.73
CA ALA A 42 10.17 -4.50 7.98
C ALA A 42 8.75 -5.04 7.73
N ASN A 43 7.75 -4.31 8.18
CA ASN A 43 6.35 -4.66 7.96
C ASN A 43 5.94 -4.40 6.50
N ALA A 44 6.40 -3.30 5.89
CA ALA A 44 6.21 -3.07 4.47
C ALA A 44 6.72 -4.26 3.63
N ASP A 45 7.92 -4.76 3.92
CA ASP A 45 8.52 -5.91 3.22
C ASP A 45 7.69 -7.20 3.42
N TYR A 46 7.09 -7.41 4.59
CA TYR A 46 6.14 -8.50 4.82
C TYR A 46 4.91 -8.41 3.91
N TRP A 47 4.29 -7.22 3.83
CA TRP A 47 3.12 -7.00 2.98
C TRP A 47 3.44 -7.04 1.49
N TYR A 48 4.61 -6.57 1.07
CA TYR A 48 5.11 -6.79 -0.28
C TYR A 48 5.18 -8.27 -0.62
N GLY A 49 5.69 -9.09 0.30
CA GLY A 49 5.71 -10.54 0.16
C GLY A 49 4.32 -11.14 -0.07
N LEU A 50 3.32 -10.71 0.72
CA LEU A 50 1.92 -11.12 0.54
C LEU A 50 1.31 -10.64 -0.78
N ALA A 51 1.75 -9.48 -1.29
CA ALA A 51 1.36 -8.95 -2.59
C ALA A 51 2.08 -9.65 -3.77
N GLY A 52 3.00 -10.58 -3.50
CA GLY A 52 3.83 -11.22 -4.52
C GLY A 52 4.85 -10.28 -5.16
N ARG A 53 5.27 -9.24 -4.43
CA ARG A 53 6.14 -8.16 -4.90
C ARG A 53 7.37 -8.04 -4.01
N ARG A 54 8.40 -7.37 -4.53
CA ARG A 54 9.51 -6.85 -3.73
C ARG A 54 9.35 -5.34 -3.64
N ARG A 55 9.80 -4.75 -2.53
CA ARG A 55 9.79 -3.29 -2.36
C ARG A 55 10.55 -2.63 -3.52
N PRO A 56 9.92 -1.74 -4.28
CA PRO A 56 10.56 -1.10 -5.42
C PRO A 56 11.48 0.03 -4.96
N SER A 57 12.34 0.48 -5.88
CA SER A 57 13.23 1.63 -5.66
C SER A 57 12.59 2.99 -5.96
N VAL A 58 11.36 3.02 -6.49
CA VAL A 58 10.62 4.25 -6.81
C VAL A 58 10.01 4.87 -5.55
N SER A 59 9.54 6.12 -5.61
CA SER A 59 8.85 6.75 -4.48
C SER A 59 7.53 6.04 -4.16
N THR A 60 7.02 6.22 -2.93
CA THR A 60 5.71 5.72 -2.55
C THR A 60 4.57 6.36 -3.36
N ASP A 61 4.74 7.59 -3.82
CA ASP A 61 3.75 8.28 -4.67
C ASP A 61 3.67 7.66 -6.06
N GLU A 62 4.83 7.41 -6.69
CA GLU A 62 4.90 6.75 -8.00
C GLU A 62 4.35 5.32 -7.91
N GLU A 63 4.64 4.63 -6.82
CA GLU A 63 4.11 3.30 -6.56
C GLU A 63 2.60 3.26 -6.35
N LEU A 64 2.05 4.23 -5.61
CA LEU A 64 0.61 4.38 -5.41
C LEU A 64 -0.10 4.66 -6.74
N GLU A 65 0.53 5.44 -7.63
CA GLU A 65 0.03 5.65 -8.99
C GLU A 65 0.01 4.36 -9.82
N HIS A 66 1.06 3.54 -9.75
CA HIS A 66 1.10 2.24 -10.41
C HIS A 66 -0.03 1.31 -9.93
N LEU A 67 -0.26 1.25 -8.62
CA LEU A 67 -1.38 0.50 -8.05
C LEU A 67 -2.72 1.03 -8.57
N ARG A 68 -2.92 2.35 -8.59
CA ARG A 68 -4.15 3.00 -9.07
C ARG A 68 -4.45 2.71 -10.53
N ARG A 69 -3.43 2.60 -11.38
CA ARG A 69 -3.57 2.32 -12.82
C ARG A 69 -3.83 0.83 -13.13
N GLY A 70 -3.46 -0.07 -12.21
CA GLY A 70 -3.59 -1.51 -12.38
C GLY A 70 -4.73 -2.18 -11.60
N ALA A 71 -5.44 -1.41 -10.77
CA ALA A 71 -6.58 -1.86 -9.96
C ALA A 71 -7.93 -1.66 -10.67
#